data_AF-A0A2L1VL17-F1
#
_entry.id   AF-A0A2L1VL17-F1
#
_cell.length_a   1.000
_cell.length_b   1.000
_cell.length_c   1.000
_cell.angle_alpha   90.00
_cell.angle_beta   90.00
_cell.angle_gamma   90.00
#
_symmetry.space_group_name_H-M   'P 1'
#
loop_
_entity.id
_entity.type
_entity.pdbx_description
1 polymer ?
#
loop_
_entity_poly.entity_id
_entity_poly.type
_entity_poly.pdbx_seq_one_letter_code
_entity_poly.pdbx_strand_id
1 'polypeptide(L)'
;MKNIPVYKKGDEFIFIPVSDKKSKGGARAFLPCNESCKYEVGYKAEAIIKENYFEALTFIQDSYNRDDRKLFLVNNGRKKEKQKSYKWREKGNQLTPFNWIKLPVSELYNVNNKMLSELVVDIEKGGIGEYIPLVEIEPVICISEEEWILKADILKKTLGNNKLPKGLKSPKKTSKSSTIYYRDAAVRAYILLNANGICELCDKEAPFRDKNGDPYLEIHHVLPLSCNGSDTITNTVALCPNCHKSIHFSNKKIELYENLFKKNQRLIREGELWEVP
;
A
#
# COMPACT_ATOMS: atom_id res chain seq x y z
N MET A 1 -20.25 -30.68 7.75
CA MET A 1 -20.71 -30.40 6.38
C MET A 1 -20.05 -29.13 5.89
N LYS A 2 -19.74 -29.04 4.60
CA LYS A 2 -19.28 -27.77 4.03
C LYS A 2 -20.53 -26.91 3.81
N ASN A 3 -20.51 -25.65 4.23
CA ASN A 3 -21.70 -24.79 4.29
C ASN A 3 -21.43 -23.46 3.58
N ILE A 4 -21.31 -23.51 2.26
CA ILE A 4 -21.14 -22.31 1.43
C ILE A 4 -22.52 -21.77 1.06
N PRO A 5 -22.79 -20.46 1.19
CA PRO A 5 -24.04 -19.87 0.74
C PRO A 5 -24.28 -20.13 -0.75
N VAL A 6 -25.46 -20.65 -1.06
CA VAL A 6 -25.92 -20.89 -2.43
C VAL A 6 -26.55 -19.61 -2.94
N TYR A 7 -26.12 -19.14 -4.11
CA TYR A 7 -26.59 -17.90 -4.70
C TYR A 7 -28.11 -17.92 -4.94
N LYS A 8 -28.76 -16.80 -4.64
CA LYS A 8 -30.14 -16.51 -4.98
C LYS A 8 -30.20 -15.24 -5.81
N LYS A 9 -31.14 -15.20 -6.76
CA LYS A 9 -31.36 -14.02 -7.59
C LYS A 9 -31.66 -12.82 -6.69
N GLY A 10 -30.81 -11.78 -6.79
CA GLY A 10 -30.89 -10.57 -5.96
C GLY A 10 -29.82 -10.47 -4.88
N ASP A 11 -29.03 -11.52 -4.62
CA ASP A 11 -27.92 -11.43 -3.67
C ASP A 11 -26.87 -10.40 -4.14
N GLU A 12 -26.39 -9.58 -3.20
CA GLU A 12 -25.33 -8.59 -3.46
C GLU A 12 -23.95 -9.23 -3.60
N PHE A 13 -23.76 -10.40 -3.00
CA PHE A 13 -22.50 -11.14 -2.96
C PHE A 13 -22.69 -12.58 -3.43
N ILE A 14 -21.65 -13.12 -4.07
CA ILE A 14 -21.57 -14.52 -4.46
C ILE A 14 -20.29 -15.16 -3.95
N PHE A 15 -20.32 -16.48 -3.75
CA PHE A 15 -19.15 -17.27 -3.44
C PHE A 15 -18.73 -18.03 -4.69
N ILE A 16 -17.60 -17.65 -5.27
CA ILE A 16 -17.05 -18.31 -6.46
C ILE A 16 -15.99 -19.35 -6.07
N PRO A 17 -16.01 -20.55 -6.67
CA PRO A 17 -15.02 -21.57 -6.38
C PRO A 17 -13.70 -21.27 -7.08
N VAL A 18 -12.60 -21.45 -6.35
CA VAL A 18 -11.22 -21.28 -6.83
C VAL A 18 -10.40 -22.55 -6.62
N SER A 19 -9.47 -22.80 -7.54
CA SER A 19 -8.50 -23.91 -7.45
C SER A 19 -7.29 -23.54 -6.60
N ASP A 20 -6.43 -24.52 -6.36
CA ASP A 20 -5.14 -24.30 -5.72
C ASP A 20 -4.17 -23.54 -6.63
N LYS A 21 -3.10 -22.98 -6.05
CA LYS A 21 -2.08 -22.23 -6.78
C LYS A 21 -1.05 -23.12 -7.50
N LYS A 22 -1.12 -24.45 -7.38
CA LYS A 22 -0.06 -25.36 -7.86
C LYS A 22 0.07 -25.45 -9.39
N SER A 23 -0.84 -24.85 -10.14
CA SER A 23 -0.76 -24.83 -11.61
C SER A 23 0.20 -23.73 -12.11
N LYS A 24 0.90 -23.97 -13.23
CA LYS A 24 1.89 -23.05 -13.86
C LYS A 24 1.38 -21.62 -14.17
N GLY A 25 0.08 -21.33 -13.98
CA GLY A 25 -0.54 -20.02 -14.23
C GLY A 25 -1.27 -19.40 -13.03
N GLY A 26 -1.08 -19.90 -11.80
CA GLY A 26 -1.80 -19.43 -10.61
C GLY A 26 -3.10 -20.17 -10.34
N ALA A 27 -3.87 -19.68 -9.36
CA ALA A 27 -5.19 -20.22 -9.07
C ALA A 27 -6.19 -19.78 -10.13
N ARG A 28 -6.94 -20.74 -10.65
CA ARG A 28 -8.05 -20.51 -11.57
C ARG A 28 -9.36 -20.40 -10.78
N ALA A 29 -10.28 -19.57 -11.27
CA ALA A 29 -11.60 -19.36 -10.69
C ALA A 29 -12.71 -19.68 -11.71
N PHE A 30 -13.88 -20.09 -11.20
CA PHE A 30 -15.08 -20.21 -12.02
C PHE A 30 -15.66 -18.82 -12.25
N LEU A 31 -15.22 -18.16 -13.32
CA LEU A 31 -15.70 -16.85 -13.76
C LEU A 31 -16.55 -16.97 -15.03
N PRO A 32 -17.52 -16.08 -15.26
CA PRO A 32 -18.31 -16.08 -16.49
C PRO A 32 -17.41 -15.85 -17.72
N CYS A 33 -17.87 -16.29 -18.87
CA CYS A 33 -17.30 -15.86 -20.15
C CYS A 33 -18.22 -14.86 -20.85
N ASN A 34 -17.64 -14.13 -21.81
CA ASN A 34 -18.34 -13.10 -22.57
C ASN A 34 -19.25 -13.74 -23.62
N GLU A 35 -20.47 -13.21 -23.77
CA GLU A 35 -21.56 -13.72 -24.64
C GLU A 35 -22.00 -15.17 -24.32
N SER A 36 -23.04 -15.68 -24.99
CA SER A 36 -23.89 -16.85 -24.67
C SER A 36 -23.17 -18.20 -24.47
N CYS A 37 -22.30 -18.27 -23.47
CA CYS A 37 -21.54 -19.45 -23.13
C CYS A 37 -22.41 -20.53 -22.51
N LYS A 38 -22.13 -21.77 -22.90
CA LYS A 38 -22.62 -22.97 -22.22
C LYS A 38 -21.61 -23.42 -21.17
N TYR A 39 -22.10 -23.75 -19.99
CA TYR A 39 -21.33 -24.18 -18.83
C TYR A 39 -21.53 -25.67 -18.60
N GLU A 40 -20.45 -26.44 -18.67
CA GLU A 40 -20.46 -27.87 -18.34
C GLU A 40 -20.22 -28.07 -16.84
N VAL A 41 -21.29 -28.38 -16.11
CA VAL A 41 -21.27 -28.73 -14.69
C VAL A 41 -21.55 -30.22 -14.52
N GLY A 42 -21.31 -30.83 -13.36
CA GLY A 42 -21.54 -32.26 -13.18
C GLY A 42 -20.26 -33.05 -12.96
N TYR A 43 -20.21 -34.27 -13.49
CA TYR A 43 -19.05 -35.15 -13.41
C TYR A 43 -18.34 -35.22 -14.75
N LYS A 44 -17.03 -35.54 -14.75
CA LYS A 44 -16.20 -35.58 -15.96
C LYS A 44 -16.78 -36.47 -17.07
N ALA A 45 -17.32 -37.63 -16.70
CA ALA A 45 -17.88 -38.59 -17.64
C ALA A 45 -19.37 -38.35 -17.96
N GLU A 46 -20.02 -37.39 -17.28
CA GLU A 46 -21.46 -37.15 -17.38
C GLU A 46 -21.75 -35.68 -17.01
N ALA A 47 -21.40 -34.80 -17.94
CA ALA A 47 -21.60 -33.37 -17.78
C ALA A 47 -23.05 -32.99 -18.11
N ILE A 48 -23.54 -31.99 -17.38
CA ILE A 48 -24.81 -31.30 -17.58
C ILE A 48 -24.47 -29.92 -18.14
N ILE A 49 -25.14 -29.55 -19.23
CA ILE A 49 -24.97 -28.23 -19.84
C ILE A 49 -25.95 -27.25 -19.20
N LYS A 50 -25.43 -26.10 -18.76
CA LYS A 50 -26.20 -24.95 -18.26
C LYS A 50 -25.94 -23.75 -19.16
N GLU A 51 -26.99 -23.06 -19.60
CA GLU A 51 -26.85 -21.89 -20.47
C GLU A 51 -26.63 -20.58 -19.69
N ASN A 52 -26.93 -20.60 -18.38
CA ASN A 52 -26.77 -19.46 -17.50
C ASN A 52 -25.65 -19.70 -16.48
N TYR A 53 -24.75 -18.73 -16.32
CA TYR A 53 -23.64 -18.80 -15.36
C TYR A 53 -24.11 -19.01 -13.91
N PHE A 54 -25.15 -18.29 -13.49
CA PHE A 54 -25.66 -18.39 -12.11
C PHE A 54 -26.31 -19.75 -11.85
N GLU A 55 -27.02 -20.33 -12.83
CA GLU A 55 -27.53 -21.70 -12.70
C GLU A 55 -26.40 -22.74 -12.57
N ALA A 56 -25.31 -22.52 -13.31
CA ALA A 56 -24.13 -23.36 -13.20
C ALA A 56 -23.48 -23.21 -11.81
N LEU A 57 -23.36 -21.97 -11.32
CA LEU A 57 -22.77 -21.67 -10.01
C LEU A 57 -23.58 -22.25 -8.85
N THR A 58 -24.90 -22.05 -8.83
CA THR A 58 -25.78 -22.59 -7.78
C THR A 58 -25.71 -24.10 -7.72
N PHE A 59 -25.71 -24.76 -8.88
CA PHE A 59 -25.53 -26.21 -8.96
C PHE A 59 -24.20 -26.67 -8.34
N ILE A 60 -23.10 -25.94 -8.59
CA ILE A 60 -21.78 -26.25 -8.02
C ILE A 60 -21.81 -26.08 -6.49
N GLN A 61 -22.39 -24.99 -5.98
CA GLN A 61 -22.50 -24.70 -4.54
C GLN A 61 -23.35 -25.77 -3.82
N ASP A 62 -24.54 -26.08 -4.34
CA ASP A 62 -25.42 -27.13 -3.80
C ASP A 62 -24.74 -28.50 -3.78
N SER A 63 -24.04 -28.84 -4.85
CA SER A 63 -23.32 -30.11 -4.94
C SER A 63 -22.16 -30.18 -3.95
N TYR A 64 -21.47 -29.07 -3.70
CA TYR A 64 -20.37 -28.99 -2.75
C TYR A 64 -20.86 -29.17 -1.32
N ASN A 65 -21.98 -28.53 -0.97
CA ASN A 65 -22.58 -28.64 0.35
C ASN A 65 -23.09 -30.06 0.65
N ARG A 66 -23.61 -30.76 -0.36
CA ARG A 66 -24.05 -32.16 -0.25
C ARG A 66 -22.92 -33.20 -0.27
N ASP A 67 -21.68 -32.80 -0.59
CA ASP A 67 -20.54 -33.71 -0.79
C ASP A 67 -20.85 -34.83 -1.80
N ASP A 68 -21.51 -34.49 -2.92
CA ASP A 68 -21.94 -35.46 -3.95
C ASP A 68 -20.75 -36.26 -4.54
N ARG A 69 -20.94 -37.59 -4.71
CA ARG A 69 -19.94 -38.51 -5.28
C ARG A 69 -20.58 -39.50 -6.26
N LYS A 70 -19.86 -39.90 -7.32
CA LYS A 70 -20.29 -40.92 -8.29
C LYS A 70 -19.13 -41.86 -8.66
N LEU A 71 -19.44 -43.13 -8.90
CA LEU A 71 -18.49 -44.16 -9.32
C LEU A 71 -18.52 -44.27 -10.85
N PHE A 72 -17.33 -44.31 -11.48
CA PHE A 72 -17.20 -44.48 -12.93
C PHE A 72 -16.40 -45.74 -13.27
N LEU A 73 -16.74 -46.35 -14.41
CA LEU A 73 -15.93 -47.39 -15.02
C LEU A 73 -14.81 -46.70 -15.84
N VAL A 74 -13.56 -47.03 -15.57
CA VAL A 74 -12.40 -46.54 -16.34
C VAL A 74 -11.61 -47.73 -16.88
N ASN A 75 -10.74 -47.52 -17.88
CA ASN A 75 -10.05 -48.60 -18.61
C ASN A 75 -9.32 -49.64 -17.72
N ASN A 76 -8.92 -49.28 -16.49
CA ASN A 76 -8.26 -50.18 -15.53
C ASN A 76 -9.11 -50.48 -14.27
N GLY A 77 -10.44 -50.51 -14.39
CA GLY A 77 -11.38 -50.92 -13.32
C GLY A 77 -12.37 -49.83 -12.89
N ARG A 78 -13.10 -50.08 -11.79
CA ARG A 78 -14.00 -49.07 -11.21
C ARG A 78 -13.18 -48.08 -10.37
N LYS A 79 -13.11 -46.81 -10.79
CA LYS A 79 -12.51 -45.76 -9.99
C LYS A 79 -13.61 -44.92 -9.36
N LYS A 80 -13.54 -44.76 -8.04
CA LYS A 80 -14.34 -43.78 -7.32
C LYS A 80 -13.72 -42.41 -7.59
N GLU A 81 -14.28 -41.66 -8.53
CA GLU A 81 -13.90 -40.27 -8.68
C GLU A 81 -14.56 -39.48 -7.55
N LYS A 82 -13.74 -38.84 -6.70
CA LYS A 82 -14.24 -37.81 -5.80
C LYS A 82 -14.47 -36.54 -6.62
N GLN A 83 -15.56 -35.86 -6.27
CA GLN A 83 -15.99 -34.53 -6.69
C GLN A 83 -16.54 -34.43 -8.12
N LYS A 84 -17.80 -33.96 -8.21
CA LYS A 84 -18.28 -33.24 -9.39
C LYS A 84 -17.22 -32.20 -9.75
N SER A 85 -16.71 -32.34 -10.94
CA SER A 85 -15.50 -31.70 -11.39
C SER A 85 -15.92 -31.01 -12.68
N TYR A 86 -15.92 -29.69 -12.64
CA TYR A 86 -16.61 -28.84 -13.62
C TYR A 86 -15.59 -28.33 -14.63
N LYS A 87 -15.97 -28.29 -15.91
CA LYS A 87 -15.11 -27.74 -16.95
C LYS A 87 -15.40 -26.27 -17.11
N TRP A 88 -14.33 -25.48 -17.01
CA TRP A 88 -14.37 -24.09 -17.43
C TRP A 88 -14.16 -24.07 -18.95
N ARG A 89 -15.22 -23.72 -19.69
CA ARG A 89 -15.28 -23.57 -21.16
C ARG A 89 -15.27 -24.89 -21.94
N GLU A 90 -15.84 -24.86 -23.14
CA GLU A 90 -15.92 -25.96 -24.13
C GLU A 90 -14.57 -26.67 -24.43
N LYS A 91 -13.42 -26.11 -24.04
CA LYS A 91 -12.08 -26.65 -24.32
C LYS A 91 -11.08 -26.60 -23.14
N GLY A 92 -11.53 -26.31 -21.90
CA GLY A 92 -10.62 -26.09 -20.76
C GLY A 92 -10.43 -27.28 -19.81
N ASN A 93 -9.31 -27.26 -19.07
CA ASN A 93 -9.03 -28.21 -17.98
C ASN A 93 -9.99 -28.01 -16.81
N GLN A 94 -10.41 -29.12 -16.22
CA GLN A 94 -11.33 -29.19 -15.08
C GLN A 94 -10.84 -28.36 -13.88
N LEU A 95 -11.79 -27.78 -13.15
CA LEU A 95 -11.55 -27.09 -11.88
C LEU A 95 -12.24 -27.87 -10.76
N THR A 96 -11.53 -28.03 -9.64
CA THR A 96 -12.06 -28.60 -8.41
C THR A 96 -11.99 -27.52 -7.34
N PRO A 97 -13.03 -27.30 -6.50
CA PRO A 97 -13.04 -26.19 -5.57
C PRO A 97 -12.07 -26.53 -4.44
N PHE A 98 -10.92 -25.85 -4.44
CA PHE A 98 -9.98 -25.87 -3.33
C PHE A 98 -10.47 -24.91 -2.24
N ASN A 99 -10.84 -23.69 -2.65
CA ASN A 99 -11.37 -22.65 -1.77
C ASN A 99 -12.54 -21.89 -2.41
N TRP A 100 -13.12 -20.95 -1.67
CA TRP A 100 -14.21 -20.09 -2.12
C TRP A 100 -13.86 -18.62 -1.84
N ILE A 101 -14.10 -17.76 -2.81
CA ILE A 101 -13.93 -16.32 -2.66
C ILE A 101 -15.30 -15.65 -2.64
N LYS A 102 -15.56 -14.85 -1.61
CA LYS A 102 -16.72 -13.95 -1.55
C LYS A 102 -16.45 -12.74 -2.43
N LEU A 103 -17.36 -12.45 -3.35
CA LEU A 103 -17.21 -11.43 -4.39
C LEU A 103 -18.53 -10.65 -4.54
N PRO A 104 -18.52 -9.30 -4.57
CA PRO A 104 -19.69 -8.53 -4.96
C PRO A 104 -20.14 -8.90 -6.37
N VAL A 105 -21.44 -9.12 -6.59
CA VAL A 105 -21.97 -9.48 -7.92
C VAL A 105 -21.62 -8.42 -8.97
N SER A 106 -21.56 -7.15 -8.58
CA SER A 106 -21.17 -6.03 -9.44
C SER A 106 -19.76 -6.14 -10.02
N GLU A 107 -18.86 -6.87 -9.36
CA GLU A 107 -17.45 -7.01 -9.75
C GLU A 107 -17.18 -8.30 -10.53
N LEU A 108 -18.20 -9.14 -10.71
CA LEU A 108 -18.05 -10.47 -11.33
C LEU A 108 -17.35 -10.44 -12.69
N TYR A 109 -17.58 -9.39 -13.48
CA TYR A 109 -16.99 -9.21 -14.80
C TYR A 109 -15.71 -8.37 -14.81
N ASN A 110 -15.35 -7.77 -13.67
CA ASN A 110 -14.14 -6.95 -13.51
C ASN A 110 -12.96 -7.74 -12.94
N VAL A 111 -13.23 -8.85 -12.25
CA VAL A 111 -12.19 -9.72 -11.68
C VAL A 111 -11.62 -10.70 -12.71
N ASN A 112 -10.37 -11.11 -12.50
CA ASN A 112 -9.70 -12.11 -13.33
C ASN A 112 -8.89 -13.11 -12.47
N ASN A 113 -8.43 -14.19 -13.10
CA ASN A 113 -7.68 -15.25 -12.41
C ASN A 113 -6.41 -14.76 -11.70
N LYS A 114 -5.74 -13.72 -12.21
CA LYS A 114 -4.53 -13.16 -11.57
C LYS A 114 -4.89 -12.50 -10.23
N MET A 115 -5.91 -11.64 -10.23
CA MET A 115 -6.39 -10.98 -9.01
C MET A 115 -6.85 -12.00 -7.96
N LEU A 116 -7.63 -13.00 -8.39
CA LEU A 116 -8.12 -14.04 -7.49
C LEU A 116 -7.00 -14.96 -6.99
N SER A 117 -5.94 -15.19 -7.78
CA SER A 117 -4.76 -15.94 -7.34
C SER A 117 -4.05 -15.30 -6.16
N GLU A 118 -4.01 -13.97 -6.10
CA GLU A 118 -3.43 -13.24 -4.98
C GLU A 118 -4.26 -13.43 -3.70
N LEU A 119 -5.59 -13.42 -3.82
CA LEU A 119 -6.49 -13.73 -2.71
C LEU A 119 -6.36 -15.18 -2.21
N VAL A 120 -6.15 -16.16 -3.09
CA VAL A 120 -5.90 -17.55 -2.66
C VAL A 120 -4.67 -17.65 -1.75
N VAL A 121 -3.60 -16.91 -2.07
CA VAL A 121 -2.40 -16.86 -1.22
C VAL A 121 -2.72 -16.26 0.15
N ASP A 122 -3.56 -15.22 0.19
CA ASP A 122 -3.96 -14.58 1.44
C ASP A 122 -4.78 -15.54 2.30
N ILE A 123 -5.74 -16.27 1.72
CA ILE A 123 -6.52 -17.29 2.43
C ILE A 123 -5.62 -18.40 3.00
N GLU A 124 -4.65 -18.89 2.22
CA GLU A 124 -3.69 -19.90 2.69
C GLU A 124 -2.85 -19.42 3.89
N LYS A 125 -2.71 -18.10 4.06
CA LYS A 125 -2.05 -17.47 5.22
C LYS A 125 -3.01 -17.12 6.37
N GLY A 126 -4.29 -17.49 6.27
CA GLY A 126 -5.32 -17.22 7.29
C GLY A 126 -6.22 -16.01 6.99
N GLY A 127 -6.18 -15.47 5.77
CA GLY A 127 -7.06 -14.39 5.33
C GLY A 127 -8.52 -14.80 5.13
N ILE A 128 -9.40 -13.80 4.97
CA ILE A 128 -10.87 -13.95 4.98
C ILE A 128 -11.49 -14.40 3.65
N GLY A 129 -10.71 -14.44 2.57
CA GLY A 129 -11.17 -14.90 1.25
C GLY A 129 -12.26 -14.03 0.63
N GLU A 130 -12.21 -12.72 0.86
CA GLU A 130 -13.16 -11.76 0.31
C GLU A 130 -12.45 -10.83 -0.68
N TYR A 131 -13.03 -10.68 -1.87
CA TYR A 131 -12.60 -9.68 -2.83
C TYR A 131 -13.19 -8.33 -2.43
N ILE A 132 -12.29 -7.38 -2.15
CA ILE A 132 -12.64 -6.01 -1.80
C ILE A 132 -12.29 -5.11 -3.00
N PRO A 133 -13.27 -4.43 -3.62
CA PRO A 133 -13.01 -3.61 -4.80
C PRO A 133 -12.15 -2.40 -4.46
N LEU A 134 -11.36 -1.95 -5.43
CA LEU A 134 -10.66 -0.68 -5.34
C LEU A 134 -11.68 0.45 -5.50
N VAL A 135 -11.75 1.33 -4.49
CA VAL A 135 -12.65 2.49 -4.47
C VAL A 135 -11.81 3.74 -4.60
N GLU A 136 -12.08 4.56 -5.62
CA GLU A 136 -11.45 5.86 -5.72
C GLU A 136 -12.03 6.83 -4.67
N ILE A 137 -11.17 7.58 -4.00
CA ILE A 137 -11.58 8.62 -3.06
C ILE A 137 -11.28 10.02 -3.62
N GLU A 138 -12.19 10.95 -3.31
CA GLU A 138 -12.02 12.35 -3.68
C GLU A 138 -10.77 12.97 -3.03
N PRO A 139 -10.08 13.90 -3.72
CA PRO A 139 -8.91 14.57 -3.16
C PRO A 139 -9.25 15.37 -1.89
N VAL A 140 -8.46 15.19 -0.85
CA VAL A 140 -8.47 16.07 0.34
C VAL A 140 -7.47 17.20 0.10
N ILE A 141 -7.99 18.37 -0.25
CA ILE A 141 -7.17 19.54 -0.60
C ILE A 141 -6.69 20.21 0.69
N CYS A 142 -5.37 20.39 0.82
CA CYS A 142 -4.73 21.09 1.93
C CYS A 142 -3.86 22.22 1.35
N ILE A 143 -3.78 23.36 2.04
CA ILE A 143 -3.02 24.53 1.56
C ILE A 143 -1.74 24.75 2.37
N SER A 144 -1.70 24.29 3.62
CA SER A 144 -0.51 24.33 4.47
C SER A 144 0.08 22.94 4.70
N GLU A 145 1.36 22.88 5.01
CA GLU A 145 2.06 21.62 5.32
C GLU A 145 1.52 20.98 6.60
N GLU A 146 1.17 21.79 7.60
CA GLU A 146 0.61 21.35 8.88
C GLU A 146 -0.77 20.70 8.69
N GLU A 147 -1.65 21.35 7.93
CA GLU A 147 -2.96 20.77 7.57
C GLU A 147 -2.77 19.47 6.80
N TRP A 148 -1.84 19.46 5.82
CA TRP A 148 -1.59 18.31 4.99
C TRP A 148 -1.11 17.10 5.79
N ILE A 149 -0.16 17.30 6.71
CA ILE A 149 0.34 16.24 7.61
C ILE A 149 -0.79 15.71 8.49
N LEU A 150 -1.56 16.59 9.14
CA LEU A 150 -2.66 16.20 10.03
C LEU A 150 -3.73 15.39 9.29
N LYS A 151 -4.17 15.88 8.12
CA LYS A 151 -5.17 15.17 7.29
C LYS A 151 -4.62 13.85 6.79
N ALA A 152 -3.35 13.77 6.40
CA ALA A 152 -2.71 12.53 5.99
C ALA A 152 -2.69 11.50 7.12
N ASP A 153 -2.40 11.89 8.36
CA ASP A 153 -2.38 10.98 9.50
C ASP A 153 -3.78 10.46 9.88
N ILE A 154 -4.81 11.29 9.73
CA ILE A 154 -6.21 10.85 9.87
C ILE A 154 -6.58 9.86 8.74
N LEU A 155 -6.19 10.15 7.50
CA LEU A 155 -6.47 9.30 6.35
C LEU A 155 -5.76 7.95 6.45
N LYS A 156 -4.51 7.89 6.91
CA LYS A 156 -3.79 6.61 7.12
C LYS A 156 -4.57 5.62 7.99
N LYS A 157 -5.35 6.12 8.96
CA LYS A 157 -6.18 5.28 9.85
C LYS A 157 -7.44 4.73 9.17
N THR A 158 -7.87 5.32 8.05
CA THR A 158 -9.18 5.05 7.43
C THR A 158 -9.11 4.63 5.96
N LEU A 159 -7.96 4.82 5.29
CA LEU A 159 -7.77 4.56 3.87
C LEU A 159 -7.85 3.07 3.56
N GLY A 160 -7.26 2.22 4.42
CA GLY A 160 -7.12 0.79 4.13
C GLY A 160 -6.32 0.54 2.85
N ASN A 161 -6.33 -0.70 2.37
CA ASN A 161 -5.57 -1.09 1.17
C ASN A 161 -6.41 -1.01 -0.12
N ASN A 162 -7.71 -0.76 0.00
CA ASN A 162 -8.64 -0.79 -1.11
C ASN A 162 -9.11 0.59 -1.57
N LYS A 163 -8.60 1.69 -0.97
CA LYS A 163 -8.97 3.05 -1.39
C LYS A 163 -7.81 3.73 -2.08
N LEU A 164 -8.05 4.22 -3.29
CA LEU A 164 -7.05 4.90 -4.11
C LEU A 164 -7.39 6.38 -4.23
N PRO A 165 -6.48 7.30 -3.88
CA PRO A 165 -6.75 8.72 -4.05
C PRO A 165 -6.73 9.11 -5.53
N LYS A 166 -7.76 9.81 -6.01
CA LYS A 166 -7.81 10.35 -7.39
C LYS A 166 -6.67 11.32 -7.69
N GLY A 167 -6.25 12.09 -6.68
CA GLY A 167 -5.27 13.17 -6.83
C GLY A 167 -5.79 14.37 -7.61
N LEU A 168 -4.95 15.39 -7.75
CA LEU A 168 -5.26 16.59 -8.54
C LEU A 168 -4.40 16.60 -9.81
N LYS A 169 -5.03 16.46 -10.99
CA LYS A 169 -4.31 16.53 -12.28
C LYS A 169 -3.74 17.92 -12.56
N SER A 170 -4.47 18.96 -12.13
CA SER A 170 -4.11 20.36 -12.30
C SER A 170 -4.27 21.10 -10.96
N PRO A 171 -3.30 21.00 -10.04
CA PRO A 171 -3.39 21.64 -8.73
C PRO A 171 -3.44 23.16 -8.86
N LYS A 172 -4.29 23.81 -8.05
CA LYS A 172 -4.38 25.28 -8.01
C LYS A 172 -3.11 25.84 -7.39
N LYS A 173 -2.61 26.93 -7.98
CA LYS A 173 -1.47 27.69 -7.45
C LYS A 173 -1.98 28.79 -6.53
N THR A 174 -1.23 29.03 -5.45
CA THR A 174 -1.42 30.19 -4.57
C THR A 174 -0.05 30.77 -4.23
N SER A 175 -0.01 32.05 -3.86
CA SER A 175 1.22 32.75 -3.48
C SER A 175 1.29 32.87 -1.96
N LYS A 176 2.47 32.63 -1.38
CA LYS A 176 2.76 32.85 0.05
C LYS A 176 3.90 33.87 0.16
N SER A 177 3.72 34.90 0.96
CA SER A 177 4.80 35.82 1.34
C SER A 177 5.69 35.16 2.39
N SER A 178 6.98 35.47 2.37
CA SER A 178 7.95 34.97 3.37
C SER A 178 8.85 36.11 3.83
N THR A 179 9.19 36.09 5.11
CA THR A 179 10.16 37.03 5.69
C THR A 179 11.56 36.57 5.33
N ILE A 180 12.37 37.48 4.79
CA ILE A 180 13.77 37.22 4.45
C ILE A 180 14.65 38.06 5.38
N TYR A 181 15.73 37.46 5.85
CA TYR A 181 16.73 38.10 6.68
C TYR A 181 18.00 38.32 5.86
N TYR A 182 18.61 39.50 5.98
CA TYR A 182 19.99 39.70 5.50
C TYR A 182 20.92 38.80 6.30
N ARG A 183 21.88 38.18 5.61
CA ARG A 183 22.83 37.25 6.22
C ARG A 183 24.25 37.56 5.80
N ASP A 184 25.18 37.38 6.71
CA ASP A 184 26.61 37.54 6.49
C ASP A 184 27.18 36.27 5.83
N ALA A 185 27.61 36.41 4.57
CA ALA A 185 28.22 35.32 3.83
C ALA A 185 29.53 34.81 4.47
N ALA A 186 30.22 35.65 5.24
CA ALA A 186 31.45 35.26 5.94
C ALA A 186 31.17 34.23 7.05
N VAL A 187 30.05 34.36 7.76
CA VAL A 187 29.62 33.37 8.77
C VAL A 187 29.39 32.02 8.12
N ARG A 188 28.65 31.99 6.99
CA ARG A 188 28.43 30.76 6.22
C ARG A 188 29.74 30.11 5.79
N ALA A 189 30.63 30.88 5.18
CA ALA A 189 31.91 30.38 4.66
C ALA A 189 32.78 29.83 5.80
N TYR A 190 32.88 30.56 6.91
CA TYR A 190 33.63 30.14 8.09
C TYR A 190 33.10 28.81 8.63
N ILE A 191 31.78 28.69 8.84
CA ILE A 191 31.17 27.49 9.41
C ILE A 191 31.41 26.26 8.53
N LEU A 192 31.19 26.37 7.21
CA LEU A 192 31.40 25.25 6.29
C LEU A 192 32.87 24.84 6.17
N LEU A 193 33.79 25.81 6.16
CA LEU A 193 35.23 25.55 6.11
C LEU A 193 35.70 24.80 7.37
N ASN A 194 35.28 25.25 8.55
CA ASN A 194 35.66 24.62 9.82
C ASN A 194 35.03 23.23 9.99
N ALA A 195 33.82 23.02 9.47
CA ALA A 195 33.17 21.71 9.49
C ALA A 195 33.90 20.67 8.64
N ASN A 196 34.69 21.10 7.63
CA ASN A 196 35.47 20.22 6.75
C ASN A 196 34.66 19.05 6.18
N GLY A 197 33.41 19.32 5.79
CA GLY A 197 32.50 18.31 5.26
C GLY A 197 31.98 17.29 6.27
N ILE A 198 32.19 17.48 7.57
CA ILE A 198 31.65 16.65 8.65
C ILE A 198 30.49 17.38 9.34
N CYS A 199 29.38 16.68 9.56
CA CYS A 199 28.22 17.22 10.28
C CYS A 199 28.54 17.46 11.76
N GLU A 200 28.31 18.68 12.26
CA GLU A 200 28.57 19.09 13.65
C GLU A 200 27.60 18.48 14.69
N LEU A 201 26.66 17.61 14.26
CA LEU A 201 25.76 16.86 15.14
C LEU A 201 26.03 15.35 15.15
N CYS A 202 26.12 14.72 13.99
CA CYS A 202 26.23 13.25 13.90
C CYS A 202 27.64 12.74 13.55
N ASP A 203 28.60 13.65 13.35
CA ASP A 203 30.00 13.36 13.03
C ASP A 203 30.20 12.54 11.74
N LYS A 204 29.18 12.47 10.88
CA LYS A 204 29.25 11.81 9.58
C LYS A 204 29.67 12.80 8.51
N GLU A 205 30.37 12.29 7.50
CA GLU A 205 30.66 13.01 6.26
C GLU A 205 29.37 13.48 5.57
N ALA A 206 29.49 14.58 4.82
CA ALA A 206 28.45 15.09 3.96
C ALA A 206 27.95 13.98 3.02
N PRO A 207 26.63 13.85 2.82
CA PRO A 207 26.07 12.72 2.08
C PRO A 207 26.36 12.77 0.58
N PHE A 208 26.72 13.94 0.05
CA PHE A 208 27.08 14.15 -1.35
C PHE A 208 27.87 15.46 -1.50
N ARG A 209 28.36 15.72 -2.72
CA ARG A 209 29.03 16.97 -3.11
C ARG A 209 28.11 17.86 -3.94
N ASP A 210 28.23 19.17 -3.78
CA ASP A 210 27.45 20.15 -4.53
C ASP A 210 27.94 20.31 -5.98
N LYS A 211 27.33 21.22 -6.74
CA LYS A 211 27.67 21.48 -8.15
C LYS A 211 29.11 21.98 -8.38
N ASN A 212 29.76 22.50 -7.34
CA ASN A 212 31.15 22.95 -7.37
C ASN A 212 32.12 21.85 -6.90
N GLY A 213 31.60 20.71 -6.44
CA GLY A 213 32.37 19.61 -5.90
C GLY A 213 32.64 19.71 -4.41
N ASP A 214 32.06 20.68 -3.69
CA ASP A 214 32.26 20.84 -2.25
C ASP A 214 31.35 19.90 -1.43
N PRO A 215 31.77 19.37 -0.28
CA PRO A 215 30.90 18.58 0.60
C PRO A 215 29.62 19.35 0.98
N TYR A 216 28.44 18.75 0.74
CA TYR A 216 27.17 19.43 0.96
C TYR A 216 26.70 19.34 2.42
N LEU A 217 26.76 20.48 3.13
CA LEU A 217 26.14 20.70 4.44
C LEU A 217 25.26 21.96 4.40
N GLU A 218 24.22 21.95 5.23
CA GLU A 218 23.28 23.06 5.42
C GLU A 218 23.68 23.83 6.69
N ILE A 219 23.74 25.16 6.62
CA ILE A 219 23.94 25.96 7.84
C ILE A 219 22.62 26.11 8.57
N HIS A 220 22.66 25.99 9.89
CA HIS A 220 21.52 26.09 10.79
C HIS A 220 21.82 27.07 11.90
N HIS A 221 20.93 28.05 12.10
CA HIS A 221 20.96 28.92 13.27
C HIS A 221 20.30 28.21 14.45
N VAL A 222 21.05 28.01 15.53
CA VAL A 222 20.63 27.25 16.72
C VAL A 222 19.40 27.90 17.35
N LEU A 223 19.48 29.19 17.68
CA LEU A 223 18.32 30.07 17.83
C LEU A 223 17.99 30.66 16.46
N PRO A 224 16.81 30.38 15.87
CA PRO A 224 16.47 30.90 14.54
C PRO A 224 16.41 32.43 14.50
N LEU A 225 16.73 33.00 13.33
CA LEU A 225 16.61 34.44 13.09
C LEU A 225 15.17 34.96 13.28
N SER A 226 14.16 34.11 13.06
CA SER A 226 12.75 34.43 13.33
C SER A 226 12.41 34.56 14.80
N CYS A 227 13.24 34.01 15.68
CA CYS A 227 13.14 34.11 17.13
C CYS A 227 14.26 35.01 17.68
N ASN A 228 14.65 36.05 16.92
CA ASN A 228 15.68 37.03 17.30
C ASN A 228 17.08 36.46 17.53
N GLY A 229 17.40 35.28 16.99
CA GLY A 229 18.77 34.76 17.01
C GLY A 229 19.73 35.59 16.17
N SER A 230 21.00 35.63 16.57
CA SER A 230 22.03 36.35 15.87
C SER A 230 22.57 35.57 14.66
N ASP A 231 22.96 36.28 13.61
CA ASP A 231 23.69 35.68 12.49
C ASP A 231 25.20 35.71 12.77
N THR A 232 25.65 34.84 13.66
CA THR A 232 27.03 34.81 14.13
C THR A 232 27.59 33.40 14.11
N ILE A 233 28.92 33.29 14.17
CA ILE A 233 29.58 32.01 14.31
C ILE A 233 29.21 31.32 15.63
N THR A 234 28.76 32.02 16.67
CA THR A 234 28.41 31.42 17.97
C THR A 234 26.97 30.88 18.02
N ASN A 235 26.15 31.18 17.02
CA ASN A 235 24.77 30.70 16.90
C ASN A 235 24.56 29.81 15.66
N THR A 236 25.61 29.49 14.90
CA THR A 236 25.48 28.75 13.63
C THR A 236 26.25 27.43 13.66
N VAL A 237 25.69 26.40 13.01
CA VAL A 237 26.31 25.08 12.81
C VAL A 237 26.12 24.56 11.38
N ALA A 238 27.02 23.68 10.92
CA ALA A 238 26.93 22.93 9.67
C ALA A 238 26.35 21.53 9.91
N LEU A 239 25.23 21.21 9.27
CA LEU A 239 24.51 19.96 9.45
C LEU A 239 24.29 19.25 8.12
N CYS A 240 24.28 17.91 8.14
CA CYS A 240 23.77 17.17 7.01
C CYS A 240 22.24 17.35 6.90
N PRO A 241 21.63 17.20 5.71
CA PRO A 241 20.19 17.41 5.52
C PRO A 241 19.30 16.61 6.49
N ASN A 242 19.72 15.39 6.84
CA ASN A 242 18.99 14.56 7.80
C ASN A 242 19.01 15.15 9.22
N CYS A 243 20.18 15.60 9.68
CA CYS A 243 20.33 16.23 11.00
C CYS A 243 19.60 17.57 11.06
N HIS A 244 19.71 18.40 10.03
CA HIS A 244 18.99 19.67 9.94
C HIS A 244 17.47 19.47 10.03
N LYS A 245 16.90 18.55 9.23
CA LYS A 245 15.47 18.23 9.33
C LYS A 245 15.08 17.62 10.67
N SER A 246 15.92 16.79 11.28
CA SER A 246 15.63 16.19 12.58
C SER A 246 15.50 17.24 13.69
N ILE A 247 16.26 18.34 13.64
CA ILE A 247 16.13 19.43 14.60
C ILE A 247 14.76 20.11 14.50
N HIS A 248 14.21 20.25 13.30
CA HIS A 248 12.90 20.87 13.11
C HIS A 248 11.74 19.94 13.48
N PHE A 249 11.83 18.65 13.15
CA PHE A 249 10.65 17.76 13.17
C PHE A 249 10.72 16.61 14.18
N SER A 250 11.87 16.35 14.81
CA SER A 250 11.98 15.24 15.76
C SER A 250 11.30 15.55 17.09
N ASN A 251 10.63 14.56 17.66
CA ASN A 251 10.16 14.59 19.05
C ASN A 251 11.30 14.62 20.09
N LYS A 252 12.56 14.43 19.66
CA LYS A 252 13.77 14.51 20.49
C LYS A 252 14.54 15.82 20.29
N LYS A 253 13.89 16.87 19.79
CA LYS A 253 14.50 18.18 19.51
C LYS A 253 15.42 18.68 20.63
N ILE A 254 14.94 18.66 21.88
CA ILE A 254 15.70 19.11 23.06
C ILE A 254 17.01 18.33 23.21
N GLU A 255 16.97 16.99 23.11
CA GLU A 255 18.16 16.14 23.20
C GLU A 255 19.17 16.45 22.08
N LEU A 256 18.68 16.69 20.86
CA LEU A 256 19.52 17.05 19.71
C LEU A 256 20.22 18.40 19.92
N TYR A 257 19.51 19.41 20.43
CA TYR A 257 20.09 20.71 20.76
C TYR A 257 21.12 20.62 21.88
N GLU A 258 20.83 19.88 22.95
CA GLU A 258 21.80 19.65 24.02
C GLU A 258 23.07 18.97 23.52
N ASN A 259 22.95 18.03 22.58
CA ASN A 259 24.10 17.41 21.93
C ASN A 259 24.90 18.39 21.07
N LEU A 260 24.26 19.34 20.38
CA LEU A 260 24.97 20.40 19.65
C LEU A 260 25.84 21.23 20.59
N PHE A 261 25.28 21.71 21.71
CA PHE A 261 26.03 22.53 22.68
C PHE A 261 27.17 21.74 23.34
N LYS A 262 26.99 20.45 23.61
CA LYS A 262 28.05 19.60 24.18
C LYS A 262 29.21 19.40 23.20
N LYS A 263 28.93 19.25 21.91
CA LYS A 263 29.93 18.97 20.88
C LYS A 263 30.66 20.21 20.39
N ASN A 264 29.95 21.34 20.32
CA ASN A 264 30.45 22.54 19.66
C ASN A 264 30.70 23.63 20.71
N GLN A 265 31.93 23.68 21.23
CA GLN A 265 32.35 24.63 22.27
C GLN A 265 32.22 26.11 21.83
N ARG A 266 32.20 26.36 20.52
CA ARG A 266 31.97 27.69 19.93
C ARG A 266 30.55 28.20 20.20
N LEU A 267 29.57 27.33 20.44
CA LEU A 267 28.18 27.75 20.58
C LEU A 267 27.92 28.47 21.90
N ILE A 268 27.22 29.60 21.82
CA ILE A 268 26.74 30.36 22.97
C ILE A 268 25.21 30.30 22.96
N ARG A 269 24.61 30.02 24.13
CA ARG A 269 23.15 29.98 24.26
C ARG A 269 22.59 31.39 24.16
N GLU A 270 21.80 31.62 23.11
CA GLU A 270 20.97 32.80 22.94
C GLU A 270 19.52 32.39 23.22
N GLY A 271 18.87 33.05 24.18
CA GLY A 271 17.46 32.78 24.53
C GLY A 271 17.18 31.38 25.08
N GLU A 272 15.89 31.06 25.19
CA GLU A 272 15.40 29.80 25.72
C GLU A 272 15.02 28.84 24.57
N LEU A 273 15.51 27.61 24.61
CA LEU A 273 15.32 26.61 23.54
C LEU A 273 13.86 26.25 23.27
N TRP A 274 12.94 26.48 24.22
CA TRP A 274 11.52 26.19 24.07
C TRP A 274 10.74 27.26 23.30
N GLU A 275 11.37 28.38 22.97
CA GLU A 275 10.80 29.42 22.11
C GLU A 275 11.03 29.14 20.62
N VAL A 276 11.68 28.01 20.30
CA VAL A 276 11.97 27.60 18.92
C VAL A 276 10.83 26.73 18.40
N PRO A 277 10.01 27.20 17.44
CA PRO A 277 8.92 26.43 16.83
C PRO A 277 9.41 25.12 16.22
#